data_AF-A0A922VCP4-F1
#
_entry.id   AF-A0A922VCP4-F1
#
_cell.length_a   1.000
_cell.length_b   1.000
_cell.length_c   1.000
_cell.angle_alpha   90.00
_cell.angle_beta   90.00
_cell.angle_gamma   90.00
#
_symmetry.space_group_name_H-M   'P 1'
#
loop_
_entity.id
_entity.type
_entity.pdbx_description
1 polymer ?
#
loop_
_entity_poly.entity_id
_entity_poly.type
_entity_poly.pdbx_seq_one_letter_code
_entity_poly.pdbx_strand_id
1 'polypeptide(L)'
;MLGYATARAGSADTAYRSIDVAGRTATGDPHALVQVMYEELNRALGAVASAIRLGNHSVKSEKISRALTILFALESGLDFEKGGDVSYTLANLYRGARKQIIKASLG
;
A
#
# COMPACT_ATOMS: atom_id res chain seq x y z
N MET A 1 24.48 -6.63 -29.11
CA MET A 1 23.17 -7.19 -28.72
C MET A 1 22.91 -6.77 -27.27
N LEU A 2 22.26 -5.61 -27.05
CA LEU A 2 21.90 -5.13 -25.70
C LEU A 2 20.50 -5.66 -25.36
N GLY A 3 20.37 -6.38 -24.25
CA GLY A 3 19.10 -6.87 -23.74
C GLY A 3 18.99 -6.68 -22.23
N TYR A 4 18.22 -5.66 -21.83
CA TYR A 4 17.48 -5.55 -20.57
C TYR A 4 18.24 -5.78 -19.26
N ALA A 5 18.96 -4.74 -18.82
CA ALA A 5 19.15 -4.47 -17.40
C ALA A 5 18.46 -3.14 -17.08
N THR A 6 17.28 -3.16 -16.45
CA THR A 6 16.86 -2.08 -15.53
C THR A 6 15.56 -2.37 -14.76
N ALA A 7 15.67 -2.14 -13.45
CA ALA A 7 14.65 -1.60 -12.55
C ALA A 7 13.50 -2.51 -12.05
N ARG A 8 13.81 -3.44 -11.12
CA ARG A 8 12.82 -3.85 -10.11
C ARG A 8 13.44 -4.14 -8.73
N ALA A 9 14.22 -3.19 -8.23
CA ALA A 9 14.69 -3.19 -6.83
C ALA A 9 14.56 -1.81 -6.14
N GLY A 10 14.30 -0.72 -6.88
CA GLY A 10 14.20 0.63 -6.31
C GLY A 10 12.81 1.02 -5.78
N SER A 11 11.74 0.28 -6.09
CA SER A 11 10.37 0.73 -5.80
C SER A 11 9.87 0.34 -4.41
N ALA A 12 10.42 -0.72 -3.81
CA ALA A 12 10.01 -1.17 -2.48
C ALA A 12 10.65 -0.31 -1.37
N ASP A 13 11.95 -0.04 -1.49
CA ASP A 13 12.72 0.72 -0.50
C ASP A 13 12.25 2.18 -0.39
N THR A 14 11.99 2.82 -1.53
CA THR A 14 11.52 4.20 -1.60
C THR A 14 10.08 4.37 -1.07
N ALA A 15 9.24 3.34 -1.29
CA ALA A 15 7.88 3.31 -0.75
C ALA A 15 7.89 3.08 0.78
N TYR A 16 8.84 2.27 1.28
CA TYR A 16 9.05 2.08 2.72
C TYR A 16 9.53 3.37 3.40
N ARG A 17 10.53 4.06 2.82
CA ARG A 17 11.05 5.34 3.34
C ARG A 17 9.98 6.42 3.40
N SER A 18 9.06 6.47 2.44
CA SER A 18 7.98 7.48 2.45
C SER A 18 6.91 7.20 3.51
N ILE A 19 6.70 5.94 3.90
CA ILE A 19 5.87 5.59 5.06
C ILE A 19 6.62 5.89 6.36
N ASP A 20 7.92 5.63 6.41
CA ASP A 20 8.76 5.96 7.56
C ASP A 20 8.82 7.49 7.80
N VAL A 21 8.87 8.29 6.74
CA VAL A 21 8.77 9.76 6.82
C VAL A 21 7.38 10.20 7.28
N ALA A 22 6.30 9.60 6.76
CA ALA A 22 4.93 9.91 7.21
C ALA A 22 4.72 9.53 8.69
N GLY A 23 5.31 8.41 9.13
CA GLY A 23 5.34 7.96 10.52
C GLY A 23 6.11 8.90 11.44
N ARG A 24 7.22 9.48 10.97
CA ARG A 24 8.01 10.47 11.71
C ARG A 24 7.33 11.83 11.83
N THR A 25 6.48 12.21 10.87
CA THR A 25 5.68 13.45 10.95
C THR A 25 4.42 13.32 11.81
N ALA A 26 3.94 12.09 12.03
CA ALA A 26 2.86 11.78 12.97
C ALA A 26 3.43 11.71 14.40
N THR A 27 3.85 12.86 14.92
CA THR A 27 4.45 12.99 16.25
C THR A 27 3.44 12.58 17.34
N GLY A 28 3.47 11.31 17.76
CA GLY A 28 3.04 10.89 19.10
C GLY A 28 1.77 10.04 19.24
N ASP A 29 0.98 9.79 18.19
CA ASP A 29 -0.23 8.97 18.28
C ASP A 29 -0.27 7.86 17.20
N PRO A 30 -0.12 6.57 17.58
CA PRO A 30 -0.26 5.44 16.67
C PRO A 30 -1.60 5.42 15.91
N HIS A 31 -2.69 5.92 16.52
CA HIS A 31 -3.99 5.97 15.86
C HIS A 31 -4.04 7.03 14.76
N ALA A 32 -3.40 8.18 14.96
CA ALA A 32 -3.30 9.24 13.95
C ALA A 32 -2.51 8.77 12.71
N LEU A 33 -1.43 8.00 12.92
CA LEU A 33 -0.68 7.41 11.80
C LEU A 33 -1.53 6.43 11.00
N VAL A 34 -2.26 5.54 11.67
CA VAL A 34 -3.17 4.59 11.02
C VAL A 34 -4.24 5.32 10.20
N GLN A 35 -4.80 6.41 10.73
CA GLN A 35 -5.77 7.22 10.00
C GLN A 35 -5.18 7.80 8.71
N VAL A 36 -3.99 8.43 8.78
CA VAL A 36 -3.30 8.97 7.60
C VAL A 36 -3.03 7.87 6.56
N MET A 37 -2.64 6.68 7.01
CA MET A 37 -2.43 5.53 6.11
C MET A 37 -3.71 5.11 5.39
N TYR A 38 -4.86 5.09 6.07
CA TYR A 38 -6.14 4.80 5.42
C TYR A 38 -6.57 5.89 4.44
N GLU A 39 -6.36 7.17 4.76
CA GLU A 39 -6.64 8.28 3.85
C GLU A 39 -5.79 8.16 2.58
N GLU A 40 -4.49 7.89 2.71
CA GLU A 40 -3.59 7.67 1.60
C GLU A 40 -3.95 6.42 0.78
N LEU A 41 -4.38 5.34 1.43
CA LEU A 41 -4.86 4.13 0.76
C LEU A 41 -6.10 4.45 -0.10
N ASN A 42 -7.07 5.18 0.45
CA ASN A 42 -8.28 5.58 -0.27
C ASN A 42 -7.95 6.47 -1.48
N ARG A 43 -7.04 7.43 -1.33
CA ARG A 43 -6.56 8.27 -2.44
C ARG A 43 -5.89 7.44 -3.53
N ALA A 44 -5.02 6.50 -3.16
CA ALA A 44 -4.35 5.62 -4.11
C ALA A 44 -5.36 4.75 -4.88
N LEU A 45 -6.34 4.14 -4.19
CA LEU A 45 -7.38 3.32 -4.82
C LEU A 45 -8.28 4.14 -5.76
N GLY A 46 -8.67 5.35 -5.36
CA GLY A 46 -9.43 6.27 -6.23
C GLY A 46 -8.67 6.66 -7.50
N ALA A 47 -7.36 6.86 -7.38
CA ALA A 47 -6.49 7.13 -8.52
C ALA A 47 -6.33 5.90 -9.44
N VAL A 48 -6.23 4.68 -8.88
CA VAL A 48 -6.24 3.43 -9.66
C VAL A 48 -7.55 3.29 -10.45
N ALA A 49 -8.70 3.48 -9.80
CA ALA A 49 -10.00 3.39 -10.46
C ALA A 49 -10.12 4.41 -11.60
N SER A 50 -9.61 5.62 -11.41
CA SER A 50 -9.63 6.68 -12.43
C SER A 50 -8.65 6.37 -13.58
N ALA A 51 -7.46 5.86 -13.27
CA ALA A 51 -6.47 5.46 -14.27
C ALA A 51 -6.98 4.30 -15.14
N ILE A 52 -7.73 3.36 -14.58
CA ILE A 52 -8.39 2.28 -15.34
C ILE A 52 -9.41 2.87 -16.32
N ARG A 53 -10.28 3.79 -15.87
CA ARG A 53 -11.27 4.43 -16.75
C ARG A 53 -10.64 5.24 -17.88
N LEU A 54 -9.48 5.86 -17.64
CA LEU A 54 -8.77 6.71 -18.60
C LEU A 54 -7.75 5.94 -19.45
N GLY A 55 -7.55 4.64 -19.23
CA GLY A 55 -6.53 3.84 -19.93
C GLY A 55 -5.08 4.22 -19.59
N ASN A 56 -4.85 4.89 -18.45
CA ASN A 56 -3.51 5.33 -18.05
C ASN A 56 -2.77 4.23 -17.25
N HIS A 57 -2.15 3.30 -17.98
CA HIS A 57 -1.47 2.15 -17.40
C HIS A 57 -0.26 2.50 -16.50
N SER A 58 0.41 3.62 -16.77
CA SER A 58 1.56 4.06 -15.96
C SER A 58 1.12 4.50 -14.56
N VAL A 59 0.12 5.40 -14.49
CA VAL A 59 -0.46 5.86 -13.22
C VAL A 59 -1.13 4.69 -12.48
N LYS A 60 -1.77 3.76 -13.20
CA LYS A 60 -2.33 2.54 -12.62
C LYS A 60 -1.26 1.76 -11.84
N SER A 61 -0.13 1.45 -12.48
CA SER A 61 0.95 0.64 -11.88
C SER A 61 1.59 1.31 -10.66
N GLU A 62 1.84 2.61 -10.74
CA GLU A 62 2.41 3.40 -9.64
C GLU A 62 1.47 3.40 -8.42
N LYS A 63 0.18 3.73 -8.62
CA LYS A 63 -0.79 3.82 -7.53
C LYS A 63 -1.15 2.46 -6.94
N ILE A 64 -1.15 1.40 -7.75
CA ILE A 64 -1.28 0.02 -7.25
C ILE A 64 -0.11 -0.32 -6.32
N SER A 65 1.13 -0.02 -6.74
CA SER A 65 2.31 -0.29 -5.91
C SER A 65 2.23 0.45 -4.58
N ARG A 66 1.80 1.73 -4.60
CA ARG A 66 1.59 2.54 -3.39
C ARG A 66 0.54 1.93 -2.45
N ALA A 67 -0.62 1.53 -2.98
CA ALA A 67 -1.68 0.90 -2.19
C ALA A 67 -1.22 -0.40 -1.54
N LEU A 68 -0.47 -1.24 -2.26
CA LEU A 68 0.09 -2.48 -1.71
C LEU A 68 1.07 -2.20 -0.57
N THR A 69 1.95 -1.20 -0.70
CA THR A 69 2.89 -0.85 0.38
C THR A 69 2.18 -0.41 1.64
N ILE A 70 1.14 0.41 1.54
CA ILE A 70 0.35 0.85 2.71
C ILE A 70 -0.30 -0.35 3.40
N LEU A 71 -0.88 -1.29 2.63
CA LEU A 71 -1.49 -2.50 3.18
C LEU A 71 -0.48 -3.42 3.88
N PHE A 72 0.76 -3.51 3.39
CA PHE A 72 1.81 -4.26 4.07
C PHE A 72 2.23 -3.58 5.37
N ALA A 73 2.37 -2.25 5.36
CA ALA A 73 2.75 -1.50 6.54
C ALA A 73 1.65 -1.58 7.64
N LEU A 74 0.37 -1.48 7.26
CA LEU A 74 -0.77 -1.70 8.17
C LEU A 74 -0.79 -3.11 8.75
N GLU A 75 -0.50 -4.15 7.94
CA GLU A 75 -0.43 -5.54 8.45
C GLU A 75 0.77 -5.73 9.39
N SER A 76 1.92 -5.12 9.10
CA SER A 76 3.11 -5.21 9.95
C SER A 76 2.96 -4.49 11.29
N GLY A 77 2.05 -3.52 11.38
CA GLY A 77 1.73 -2.78 12.60
C GLY A 77 0.73 -3.48 13.52
N LEU A 78 0.22 -4.67 13.15
CA LEU A 78 -0.74 -5.41 13.97
C LEU A 78 -0.06 -6.08 15.17
N ASP A 79 -0.59 -5.84 16.37
CA ASP A 79 -0.21 -6.56 17.58
C ASP A 79 -1.14 -7.75 17.75
N PHE A 80 -0.65 -8.96 17.49
CA PHE A 80 -1.43 -10.20 17.62
C PHE A 80 -1.54 -10.68 19.08
N GLU A 81 -0.65 -10.24 19.97
CA GLU A 81 -0.71 -10.60 21.39
C GLU A 81 -1.76 -9.77 22.12
N LYS A 82 -1.78 -8.44 21.90
CA LYS A 82 -2.77 -7.54 22.52
C LYS A 82 -4.07 -7.44 21.73
N GLY A 83 -4.01 -7.51 20.40
CA GLY A 83 -5.16 -7.32 19.53
C GLY A 83 -5.95 -8.59 19.24
N GLY A 84 -5.37 -9.78 19.48
CA GLY A 84 -6.04 -11.07 19.34
C GLY A 84 -6.86 -11.19 18.05
N ASP A 85 -8.13 -11.55 18.19
CA ASP A 85 -9.08 -11.77 17.07
C ASP A 85 -9.23 -10.56 16.13
N VAL A 86 -9.11 -9.34 16.65
CA VAL A 86 -9.21 -8.11 15.84
C VAL A 86 -8.03 -8.03 14.90
N SER A 87 -6.81 -8.27 15.39
CA SER A 87 -5.59 -8.29 14.56
C SER A 87 -5.67 -9.38 13.49
N TYR A 88 -6.17 -10.57 13.81
CA TYR A 88 -6.38 -11.63 12.81
C TYR A 88 -7.41 -11.24 11.73
N THR A 89 -8.51 -10.59 12.14
CA THR A 89 -9.54 -10.10 11.23
C THR A 89 -8.98 -9.05 10.28
N LEU A 90 -8.22 -8.09 10.80
CA LEU A 90 -7.56 -7.05 10.01
C LEU A 90 -6.51 -7.62 9.05
N ALA A 91 -5.70 -8.58 9.51
CA ALA A 91 -4.73 -9.26 8.65
C ALA A 91 -5.41 -9.97 7.46
N ASN A 92 -6.54 -10.65 7.71
CA ASN A 92 -7.34 -11.28 6.67
C ASN A 92 -7.93 -10.26 5.70
N LEU A 93 -8.45 -9.14 6.21
CA LEU A 93 -8.97 -8.04 5.41
C LEU A 93 -7.88 -7.47 4.48
N TYR A 94 -6.71 -7.13 5.02
CA TYR A 94 -5.60 -6.57 4.24
C TYR A 94 -5.11 -7.54 3.17
N ARG A 95 -5.03 -8.83 3.50
CA ARG A 95 -4.66 -9.88 2.55
C ARG A 95 -5.68 -10.03 1.43
N GLY A 96 -6.97 -9.96 1.74
CA GLY A 96 -8.05 -9.94 0.77
C GLY A 96 -7.97 -8.73 -0.15
N ALA A 97 -7.78 -7.53 0.41
CA ALA A 97 -7.63 -6.28 -0.35
C ALA A 97 -6.44 -6.34 -1.32
N ARG A 98 -5.27 -6.83 -0.87
CA ARG A 98 -4.10 -7.00 -1.75
C ARG A 98 -4.39 -7.93 -2.93
N LYS A 99 -5.08 -9.06 -2.69
CA LYS A 99 -5.47 -9.99 -3.78
C LYS A 99 -6.35 -9.29 -4.82
N GLN A 100 -7.32 -8.49 -4.39
CA GLN A 100 -8.19 -7.74 -5.30
C GLN A 100 -7.42 -6.69 -6.10
N ILE A 101 -6.52 -5.95 -5.44
CA ILE A 101 -5.67 -4.94 -6.10
C ILE A 101 -4.76 -5.58 -7.15
N ILE A 102 -4.14 -6.72 -6.85
CA ILE A 102 -3.30 -7.46 -7.80
C ILE A 102 -4.15 -7.94 -8.99
N LYS A 103 -5.34 -8.48 -8.72
CA LYS A 103 -6.26 -8.90 -9.78
C LYS A 103 -6.64 -7.75 -10.72
N ALA A 104 -6.91 -6.56 -10.17
CA ALA A 104 -7.18 -5.35 -10.94
C ALA A 104 -5.94 -4.81 -11.69
N SER A 105 -4.73 -5.20 -11.29
CA SER A 105 -3.49 -4.86 -12.02
C SER A 105 -3.35 -5.66 -13.32
N LEU A 106 -3.74 -6.94 -13.27
CA LEU A 106 -3.61 -7.91 -14.35
C LEU A 106 -4.71 -7.80 -15.42
N GLY A 107 -5.83 -7.12 -15.12
CA GLY A 107 -6.85 -6.71 -16.08
C GLY A 107 -6.57 -5.32 -16.64
#